data_AF-A0A133Q565-F1
#
_entry.id   AF-A0A133Q565-F1
#
_cell.length_a   1.000
_cell.length_b   1.000
_cell.length_c   1.000
_cell.angle_alpha   90.00
_cell.angle_beta   90.00
_cell.angle_gamma   90.00
#
_symmetry.space_group_name_H-M   'P 1'
#
loop_
_entity.id
_entity.type
_entity.pdbx_description
1 polymer ?
#
loop_
_entity_poly.entity_id
_entity_poly.type
_entity_poly.pdbx_seq_one_letter_code
_entity_poly.pdbx_strand_id
1 'polypeptide(L)' 'MHKGVRGRKLTEREQRVNVAISKTRYKVERTFGSIHRWFHGGIARYVGLAKTHVQHIMEAIAYNLYRTPGIIVSNSLK' A
#
# COMPACT_ATOMS: atom_id res chain seq x y z
N MET A 1 0.58 -11.99 -11.37
CA MET A 1 1.74 -12.44 -10.58
C MET A 1 1.80 -13.95 -10.67
N HIS A 2 2.82 -14.47 -11.34
CA HIS A 2 3.02 -15.92 -11.47
C HIS A 2 3.47 -16.47 -10.12
N LYS A 3 2.83 -17.54 -9.66
CA LYS A 3 3.20 -18.24 -8.43
C LYS A 3 4.02 -19.48 -8.78
N GLY A 4 5.09 -19.73 -8.04
CA GLY A 4 5.75 -21.03 -8.07
C GLY A 4 4.83 -22.08 -7.45
N VAL A 5 4.81 -23.28 -8.03
CA VAL A 5 4.08 -24.43 -7.49
C VAL A 5 5.03 -25.62 -7.37
N ARG A 6 4.72 -26.59 -6.53
CA ARG A 6 5.58 -27.77 -6.32
C ARG A 6 5.82 -28.45 -7.67
N GLY A 7 7.09 -28.67 -8.02
CA GLY A 7 7.50 -29.26 -9.31
C GLY A 7 7.59 -28.28 -10.49
N ARG A 8 7.21 -27.00 -10.33
CA ARG A 8 7.34 -25.99 -11.40
C ARG A 8 7.96 -24.70 -10.87
N LYS A 9 9.23 -24.49 -11.22
CA LYS A 9 9.92 -23.22 -11.00
C LYS A 9 9.41 -22.16 -11.98
N LEU A 10 9.45 -20.89 -11.56
CA LEU A 10 9.12 -19.76 -12.42
C LEU A 10 10.18 -19.61 -13.51
N THR A 11 9.75 -19.46 -14.75
CA THR A 11 10.63 -19.11 -15.86
C THR A 11 11.21 -17.71 -15.67
N GLU A 12 12.36 -17.41 -16.28
CA GLU A 12 12.98 -16.09 -16.19
C GLU A 12 12.06 -14.96 -16.70
N ARG A 13 11.24 -15.25 -17.70
CA ARG A 13 10.24 -14.30 -18.22
C ARG A 13 9.16 -14.02 -17.17
N GLU A 14 8.61 -15.06 -16.53
CA GLU A 14 7.62 -14.90 -15.46
C GLU A 14 8.20 -14.14 -14.25
N GLN A 15 9.48 -14.39 -13.92
CA GLN A 15 10.18 -13.64 -12.88
C GLN A 15 10.34 -12.16 -13.23
N ARG A 16 10.78 -11.82 -14.45
CA ARG A 16 10.89 -10.43 -14.90
C ARG A 16 9.54 -9.71 -14.87
N VAL A 17 8.45 -10.37 -15.28
CA VAL A 17 7.10 -9.83 -15.18
C VAL A 17 6.70 -9.60 -13.71
N ASN A 18 7.00 -10.54 -12.81
CA ASN A 18 6.72 -10.38 -11.39
C ASN A 18 7.51 -9.21 -10.77
N VAL A 19 8.76 -8.99 -11.15
CA VAL A 19 9.56 -7.84 -10.72
C VAL A 19 8.91 -6.52 -11.16
N ALA A 20 8.47 -6.44 -12.41
CA ALA A 20 7.78 -5.26 -12.94
C ALA A 20 6.48 -4.98 -12.15
N ILE A 21 5.67 -6.00 -11.88
CA ILE A 21 4.45 -5.89 -11.07
C ILE A 21 4.79 -5.42 -9.64
N SER A 22 5.86 -5.95 -9.05
CA SER A 22 6.27 -5.64 -7.67
C SER A 22 6.57 -4.15 -7.49
N LYS A 23 7.19 -3.49 -8.49
CA LYS A 23 7.48 -2.04 -8.45
C LYS A 23 6.23 -1.18 -8.23
N THR A 24 5.10 -1.58 -8.80
CA THR A 24 3.82 -0.89 -8.64
C THR A 24 3.12 -1.34 -7.36
N ARG A 25 3.05 -2.66 -7.13
CA ARG A 25 2.36 -3.26 -5.98
C ARG A 25 2.88 -2.75 -4.64
N TYR A 26 4.20 -2.60 -4.53
CA TYR A 26 4.84 -2.09 -3.32
C TYR A 26 4.31 -0.70 -2.90
N LYS A 27 4.01 0.18 -3.86
CA LYS A 27 3.46 1.52 -3.54
C LYS A 27 2.09 1.41 -2.87
N VAL A 28 1.24 0.52 -3.38
CA VAL A 28 -0.12 0.27 -2.88
C VAL A 28 -0.06 -0.43 -1.52
N GLU A 29 0.68 -1.52 -1.40
CA GLU A 29 0.80 -2.30 -0.17
C GLU A 29 1.42 -1.48 0.97
N ARG A 30 2.44 -0.66 0.68
CA ARG A 30 3.02 0.26 1.65
C ARG A 30 1.99 1.25 2.18
N THR A 31 1.10 1.79 1.33
CA THR A 31 0.07 2.74 1.76
C THR A 31 -0.92 2.11 2.73
N PHE A 32 -1.49 0.96 2.39
CA PHE A 32 -2.41 0.25 3.29
C PHE A 32 -1.72 -0.25 4.56
N GLY A 33 -0.50 -0.78 4.46
CA GLY A 33 0.28 -1.22 5.61
C GLY A 33 0.61 -0.08 6.59
N SER A 34 0.93 1.10 6.06
CA SER A 34 1.10 2.31 6.88
C SER A 34 -0.19 2.79 7.52
N ILE A 35 -1.31 2.77 6.80
CA ILE A 35 -2.61 3.16 7.36
C ILE A 35 -3.00 2.22 8.52
N HIS A 36 -2.81 0.92 8.32
CA HIS A 36 -3.04 -0.09 9.36
C HIS A 36 -2.12 0.14 10.57
N ARG A 37 -0.82 0.39 10.35
CA ARG A 37 0.17 0.56 11.42
C ARG A 37 0.05 1.88 12.19
N TRP A 38 -0.18 3.00 11.51
CA TRP A 38 -0.13 4.34 12.12
C TRP A 38 -1.49 4.83 12.61
N PHE A 39 -2.57 4.42 11.95
CA PHE A 39 -3.92 4.93 12.23
C PHE A 39 -4.90 3.84 12.67
N HIS A 40 -4.40 2.62 12.95
CA HIS A 40 -5.24 1.48 13.34
C HIS A 40 -6.37 1.21 12.34
N GLY A 41 -6.13 1.50 11.06
CA GLY A 41 -7.10 1.29 9.99
C GLY A 41 -7.33 -0.20 9.70
N GLY A 42 -8.27 -0.50 8.81
CA GLY A 42 -8.62 -1.88 8.45
C GLY A 42 -9.63 -2.57 9.40
N ILE A 43 -10.14 -1.84 10.39
CA ILE A 43 -11.27 -2.25 11.23
C ILE A 43 -12.41 -1.24 11.02
N ALA A 44 -13.63 -1.72 10.83
CA ALA A 44 -14.81 -0.87 10.81
C ALA A 44 -15.15 -0.44 12.25
N ARG A 45 -14.83 0.81 12.61
CA ARG A 45 -15.08 1.35 13.96
C ARG A 45 -16.50 1.86 14.15
N TYR A 46 -17.18 2.16 13.05
CA TYR A 46 -18.52 2.73 13.07
C TYR A 46 -19.53 1.79 12.42
N VAL A 47 -20.77 1.87 12.89
CA VAL A 47 -21.90 1.13 12.32
C VAL A 47 -22.42 1.86 11.08
N GLY A 48 -22.54 1.14 9.97
CA GLY A 48 -23.11 1.62 8.72
C GLY A 48 -22.08 2.11 7.71
N LEU A 49 -22.38 1.88 6.43
CA LEU A 49 -21.47 2.12 5.30
C LEU A 49 -20.99 3.58 5.21
N ALA A 50 -21.87 4.55 5.41
CA ALA A 50 -21.54 5.97 5.30
C ALA A 50 -20.45 6.37 6.31
N LYS A 51 -20.57 5.93 7.57
CA LYS A 51 -19.59 6.27 8.63
C LYS A 51 -18.26 5.56 8.41
N THR A 52 -18.29 4.29 8.00
CA THR A 52 -17.07 3.54 7.65
C THR A 52 -16.37 4.12 6.42
N HIS A 53 -17.12 4.60 5.43
CA HIS A 53 -16.56 5.28 4.27
C HIS A 53 -15.82 6.56 4.65
N VAL A 54 -16.45 7.39 5.50
CA VAL A 54 -15.80 8.59 6.04
C VAL A 54 -14.58 8.23 6.86
N GLN A 55 -14.61 7.18 7.69
CA GLN A 55 -13.44 6.69 8.42
C GLN A 55 -12.26 6.41 7.46
N HIS A 56 -12.50 5.69 6.36
CA HIS A 56 -11.46 5.39 5.38
C HIS A 56 -10.93 6.63 4.66
N ILE A 57 -11.79 7.61 4.34
CA ILE A 57 -11.35 8.88 3.76
C ILE A 57 -10.43 9.63 4.74
N MET A 58 -10.83 9.72 6.01
CA MET A 58 -10.04 10.40 7.04
C MET A 58 -8.68 9.72 7.26
N GLU A 59 -8.63 8.39 7.26
CA GLU A 59 -7.39 7.61 7.32
C GLU A 59 -6.47 7.89 6.12
N ALA A 60 -7.04 8.03 4.92
CA ALA A 60 -6.28 8.35 3.70
C ALA A 60 -5.72 9.79 3.73
N ILE A 61 -6.49 10.76 4.22
CA ILE A 61 -6.03 12.14 4.41
C ILE A 61 -4.90 12.18 5.44
N ALA A 62 -5.09 11.54 6.59
CA ALA A 62 -4.08 11.48 7.65
C ALA A 62 -2.76 10.86 7.15
N TYR A 63 -2.86 9.80 6.34
CA TYR A 63 -1.70 9.21 5.70
C TYR A 63 -0.93 10.17 4.80
N ASN A 64 -1.64 10.92 3.94
CA ASN A 64 -1.00 11.88 3.05
C ASN A 64 -0.31 12.98 3.86
N LEU A 65 -0.97 13.52 4.90
CA LEU A 65 -0.41 14.54 5.77
C LEU A 65 0.85 14.05 6.51
N TYR A 66 0.82 12.84 7.06
CA TYR A 66 1.98 12.27 7.77
C TYR A 66 3.18 12.02 6.84
N ARG A 67 2.93 11.62 5.59
CA ARG A 67 3.98 11.29 4.61
C ARG A 67 4.60 12.53 3.95
N THR A 68 3.83 13.60 3.83
CA THR A 68 4.19 14.80 3.03
C THR A 68 5.49 15.45 3.48
N PRO A 69 5.78 15.67 4.78
CA PRO A 69 7.04 16.28 5.22
C PRO A 69 8.27 15.51 4.71
N GLY A 70 8.26 14.18 4.80
CA GLY A 70 9.39 13.36 4.33
C GLY A 70 9.59 13.43 2.82
N ILE A 71 8.52 13.59 2.04
CA ILE A 71 8.60 13.78 0.59
C ILE A 71 9.19 15.16 0.26
N ILE A 72 8.74 16.21 0.93
CA ILE A 72 9.23 17.57 0.73
C ILE A 72 10.74 17.62 1.03
N VAL A 73 11.17 17.10 2.18
CA VAL A 73 12.60 17.06 2.55
C VAL A 73 13.40 16.23 1.53
N SER A 74 12.93 15.03 1.16
CA SER A 74 13.64 14.18 0.19
C SER A 74 13.76 14.82 -1.19
N ASN A 75 12.83 15.67 -1.60
CA ASN A 75 12.89 16.37 -2.88
C ASN A 75 13.75 17.63 -2.80
N SER A 76 13.85 18.28 -1.64
CA SER A 76 14.73 19.43 -1.43
C SER A 76 16.22 19.05 -1.35
N LEU A 77 16.53 17.78 -1.05
CA LEU A 77 17.89 17.25 -1.01
C LEU A 77 18.36 16.66 -2.35
N LYS A 78 17.51 16.69 -3.37
CA LYS A 78 17.85 16.33 -4.75
C LYS A 78 18.23 17.56 -5.53
#